data_AF-A0A317DXU2-F1
#
_entry.id   AF-A0A317DXU2-F1
#
_cell.length_a   1.000
_cell.length_b   1.000
_cell.length_c   1.000
_cell.angle_alpha   90.00
_cell.angle_beta   90.00
_cell.angle_gamma   90.00
#
_symmetry.space_group_name_H-M   'P 1'
#
loop_
_entity.id
_entity.type
_entity.pdbx_description
1 polymer ?
#
loop_
_entity_poly.entity_id
_entity_poly.type
_entity_poly.pdbx_seq_one_letter_code
_entity_poly.pdbx_strand_id
1 'polypeptide(L)'
;MARPSTIDRQPPEIREEIGRLRRAGRSIDEIVSHLRTLGVEDISRSAVGRHTKEIDAVIADIQRHRAMAEAIANVFGDEAESKALRANVEVLQALIGRTVSAGPGEGATFDPKEVHALSAAVNQLSAAAARDTDRMLKLKRELAKQVVDAVDKGEAALAGAKADPAEVLRKIREDVYGIFER
;
A
#
# COMPACT_ATOMS: atom_id res chain seq x y z
N MET A 1 -25.06 -27.59 16.28
CA MET A 1 -24.78 -27.42 14.83
C MET A 1 -25.72 -26.34 14.30
N ALA A 2 -25.19 -25.27 13.71
CA ALA A 2 -26.01 -24.21 13.12
C ALA A 2 -26.80 -24.79 11.93
N ARG A 3 -28.08 -24.42 11.81
CA ARG A 3 -28.95 -24.91 10.75
C ARG A 3 -28.42 -24.40 9.39
N PRO A 4 -28.25 -25.26 8.37
CA PRO A 4 -27.78 -24.84 7.06
C PRO A 4 -28.66 -23.72 6.51
N SER A 5 -28.02 -22.67 5.99
CA SER A 5 -28.70 -21.52 5.41
C SER A 5 -29.50 -21.93 4.17
N THR A 6 -30.47 -21.11 3.76
CA THR A 6 -31.22 -21.35 2.52
C THR A 6 -30.34 -21.25 1.27
N ILE A 7 -29.18 -20.59 1.36
CA ILE A 7 -28.18 -20.51 0.29
C ILE A 7 -27.31 -21.76 0.26
N ASP A 8 -27.00 -22.35 1.42
CA ASP A 8 -26.13 -23.54 1.49
C ASP A 8 -26.80 -24.76 0.82
N ARG A 9 -28.13 -24.75 0.77
CA ARG A 9 -28.97 -25.77 0.11
C ARG A 9 -29.14 -25.57 -1.40
N GLN A 10 -28.68 -24.46 -1.94
CA GLN A 10 -28.80 -24.18 -3.37
C GLN A 10 -27.75 -24.98 -4.17
N PRO A 11 -28.02 -25.21 -5.46
CA PRO A 11 -27.03 -25.77 -6.36
C PRO A 11 -25.71 -24.97 -6.33
N PRO A 12 -24.55 -25.63 -6.46
CA PRO A 12 -23.24 -24.97 -6.46
C PRO A 12 -23.16 -23.78 -7.40
N GLU A 13 -23.77 -23.88 -8.58
CA GLU A 13 -23.78 -22.87 -9.64
C GLU A 13 -24.42 -21.56 -9.15
N ILE A 14 -25.48 -21.64 -8.34
CA ILE A 14 -26.17 -20.47 -7.77
C ILE A 14 -25.31 -19.79 -6.71
N ARG A 15 -24.59 -20.57 -5.88
CA ARG A 15 -23.70 -20.03 -4.85
C ARG A 15 -22.50 -19.33 -5.49
N GLU A 16 -21.92 -19.94 -6.52
CA GLU A 16 -20.84 -19.33 -7.29
C GLU A 16 -21.28 -18.05 -7.99
N GLU A 17 -22.49 -18.04 -8.55
CA GLU A 17 -23.09 -16.87 -9.19
C GLU A 17 -23.26 -15.71 -8.20
N ILE A 18 -23.73 -15.97 -6.98
CA ILE A 18 -23.82 -14.97 -5.91
C ILE A 18 -22.45 -14.37 -5.63
N GLY A 19 -21.42 -15.22 -5.47
CA GLY A 19 -20.06 -14.78 -5.23
C GLY A 19 -19.49 -13.95 -6.38
N ARG A 20 -19.76 -14.36 -7.63
CA ARG A 20 -19.33 -13.65 -8.84
C ARG A 20 -19.96 -12.25 -8.93
N LEU A 21 -21.27 -12.16 -8.77
CA LEU A 21 -21.99 -10.88 -8.82
C LEU A 21 -21.53 -9.94 -7.72
N ARG A 22 -21.25 -10.49 -6.53
CA ARG A 22 -20.74 -9.68 -5.42
C ARG A 22 -19.34 -9.13 -5.70
N ARG A 23 -18.42 -9.95 -6.21
CA ARG A 23 -17.08 -9.50 -6.64
C ARG A 23 -17.16 -8.46 -7.76
N ALA A 24 -18.17 -8.54 -8.62
CA ALA A 24 -18.45 -7.53 -9.65
C ALA A 24 -19.05 -6.22 -9.10
N GLY A 25 -19.22 -6.08 -7.78
CA GLY A 25 -19.69 -4.86 -7.13
C GLY A 25 -21.20 -4.72 -7.03
N ARG A 26 -21.98 -5.77 -7.33
CA ARG A 26 -23.45 -5.71 -7.21
C ARG A 26 -23.90 -5.63 -5.75
N SER A 27 -24.94 -4.83 -5.52
CA SER A 27 -25.63 -4.75 -4.24
C SER A 27 -26.40 -6.04 -3.94
N ILE A 28 -26.72 -6.27 -2.67
CA ILE A 28 -27.49 -7.45 -2.25
C ILE A 28 -28.86 -7.48 -2.95
N ASP A 29 -29.48 -6.32 -3.15
CA ASP A 29 -30.79 -6.20 -3.79
C ASP A 29 -30.73 -6.54 -5.29
N GLU A 30 -29.69 -6.10 -5.99
CA GLU A 30 -29.44 -6.50 -7.37
C GLU A 30 -29.17 -8.01 -7.51
N ILE A 31 -28.40 -8.58 -6.57
CA ILE A 31 -28.12 -10.03 -6.55
C ILE A 31 -29.44 -10.80 -6.36
N VAL A 32 -30.27 -10.41 -5.39
CA VAL A 32 -31.57 -11.07 -5.17
C VAL A 32 -32.47 -10.93 -6.40
N SER A 33 -32.50 -9.75 -7.04
CA SER A 33 -33.27 -9.54 -8.25
C SER A 33 -32.82 -10.44 -9.39
N HIS A 34 -31.51 -10.62 -9.57
CA HIS A 34 -30.93 -11.50 -10.58
C HIS A 34 -31.20 -12.99 -10.29
N LEU A 35 -31.14 -13.41 -9.03
CA LEU A 35 -31.48 -14.79 -8.67
C LEU A 35 -32.94 -15.14 -8.99
N ARG A 36 -33.85 -14.17 -8.85
CA ARG A 36 -35.26 -14.34 -9.22
C ARG A 36 -35.46 -14.52 -10.72
N THR A 37 -34.69 -13.84 -11.57
CA THR A 37 -34.78 -14.04 -13.03
C THR A 37 -34.29 -15.43 -13.45
N LEU A 38 -33.44 -16.06 -12.63
CA LEU A 38 -33.00 -17.44 -12.80
C LEU A 38 -33.97 -18.47 -12.20
N GLY A 39 -35.12 -18.05 -11.68
CA GLY A 39 -36.14 -18.92 -11.11
C GLY A 39 -35.90 -19.31 -9.64
N VAL A 40 -35.02 -18.60 -8.93
CA VAL A 40 -34.73 -18.88 -7.51
C VAL A 40 -35.55 -17.94 -6.62
N GLU A 41 -36.66 -18.45 -6.08
CA GLU A 41 -37.65 -17.63 -5.34
C GLU A 41 -37.49 -17.70 -3.81
N ASP A 42 -36.97 -18.82 -3.26
CA ASP A 42 -36.89 -19.09 -1.81
C ASP A 42 -35.62 -18.52 -1.11
N ILE A 43 -35.08 -17.41 -1.61
CA ILE A 43 -33.89 -16.76 -1.03
C ILE A 43 -34.26 -15.40 -0.43
N SER A 44 -33.95 -15.24 0.86
CA SER A 44 -34.09 -13.95 1.55
C SER A 44 -32.84 -13.09 1.41
N ARG A 45 -33.05 -11.77 1.38
CA ARG A 45 -31.99 -10.76 1.40
C ARG A 45 -30.97 -10.97 2.52
N SER A 46 -31.45 -11.32 3.72
CA SER A 46 -30.60 -11.58 4.89
C SER A 46 -29.78 -12.87 4.77
N ALA A 47 -30.23 -13.86 4.00
CA ALA A 47 -29.43 -15.02 3.68
C ALA A 47 -28.27 -14.64 2.75
N VAL A 48 -28.55 -13.86 1.69
CA VAL A 48 -27.52 -13.37 0.76
C VAL A 48 -26.50 -12.52 1.48
N GLY A 49 -26.93 -11.56 2.29
CA GLY A 49 -26.02 -10.69 3.05
C GLY A 49 -25.12 -11.44 4.03
N ARG A 50 -25.59 -12.55 4.63
CA ARG A 50 -24.74 -13.41 5.46
C ARG A 50 -23.73 -14.18 4.62
N HIS A 51 -24.15 -14.71 3.49
CA HIS A 51 -23.28 -15.46 2.59
C HIS A 51 -22.19 -14.58 1.93
N THR A 52 -22.50 -13.33 1.62
CA THR A 52 -21.52 -12.39 1.02
C THR A 52 -20.63 -11.70 2.04
N LYS A 53 -20.86 -11.89 3.35
CA LYS A 53 -20.15 -11.15 4.41
C LYS A 53 -18.64 -11.39 4.39
N GLU A 54 -18.21 -12.62 4.15
CA GLU A 54 -16.79 -12.95 4.05
C GLU A 54 -16.16 -12.36 2.79
N ILE A 55 -16.88 -12.40 1.67
CA ILE A 55 -16.47 -11.78 0.41
C ILE A 55 -16.29 -10.27 0.59
N ASP A 56 -17.21 -9.62 1.31
CA ASP A 56 -17.13 -8.20 1.63
C ASP A 56 -15.92 -7.86 2.50
N ALA A 57 -15.61 -8.70 3.48
CA ALA A 57 -14.43 -8.53 4.33
C ALA A 57 -13.15 -8.59 3.50
N VAL A 58 -13.05 -9.52 2.55
CA VAL A 58 -11.91 -9.65 1.63
C VAL A 58 -11.81 -8.44 0.69
N ILE A 59 -12.92 -8.01 0.09
CA ILE A 59 -12.93 -6.82 -0.80
C ILE A 59 -12.49 -5.57 -0.05
N ALA A 60 -13.02 -5.36 1.17
CA ALA A 60 -12.64 -4.22 2.00
C ALA A 60 -11.15 -4.26 2.37
N ASP A 61 -10.61 -5.45 2.60
CA ASP A 61 -9.19 -5.62 2.89
C ASP A 61 -8.31 -5.28 1.69
N ILE A 62 -8.66 -5.76 0.49
CA ILE A 62 -7.96 -5.41 -0.76
C ILE A 62 -7.95 -3.89 -0.97
N GLN A 63 -9.09 -3.22 -0.75
CA GLN A 63 -9.19 -1.77 -0.91
C GLN A 63 -8.30 -1.01 0.08
N ARG A 64 -8.28 -1.42 1.36
CA ARG A 64 -7.38 -0.84 2.37
C ARG A 64 -5.91 -0.98 1.97
N HIS A 65 -5.52 -2.16 1.49
CA HIS A 65 -4.15 -2.40 1.06
C HIS A 65 -3.76 -1.56 -0.16
N ARG A 66 -4.67 -1.38 -1.12
CA ARG A 66 -4.43 -0.48 -2.27
C ARG A 66 -4.25 0.97 -1.84
N ALA A 67 -5.14 1.47 -0.99
CA ALA A 67 -5.02 2.84 -0.46
C ALA A 67 -3.69 3.03 0.31
N MET A 68 -3.25 2.03 1.05
CA MET A 68 -1.97 2.07 1.75
C MET A 68 -0.78 2.05 0.78
N ALA A 69 -0.84 1.23 -0.27
CA ALA A 69 0.19 1.21 -1.32
C ALA A 69 0.29 2.54 -2.07
N GLU A 70 -0.84 3.18 -2.41
CA GLU A 70 -0.87 4.51 -3.01
C GLU A 70 -0.32 5.59 -2.07
N ALA A 71 -0.69 5.55 -0.79
CA ALA A 71 -0.15 6.48 0.21
C ALA A 71 1.38 6.35 0.34
N ILE A 72 1.90 5.11 0.32
CA ILE A 72 3.33 4.85 0.34
C ILE A 72 3.99 5.37 -0.94
N ALA A 73 3.43 5.08 -2.12
CA ALA A 73 3.97 5.60 -3.40
C ALA A 73 4.06 7.13 -3.41
N ASN A 74 3.07 7.82 -2.84
CA ASN A 74 3.04 9.28 -2.74
C ASN A 74 4.06 9.86 -1.76
N VAL A 75 4.46 9.11 -0.73
CA VAL A 75 5.41 9.56 0.31
C VAL A 75 6.87 9.36 -0.13
N PHE A 76 7.19 8.29 -0.85
CA PHE A 76 8.57 7.89 -1.16
C PHE A 76 9.09 8.33 -2.54
N GLY A 77 8.23 8.80 -3.46
CA GLY A 77 8.67 9.40 -4.73
C GLY A 77 9.31 8.42 -5.73
N ASP A 78 9.66 8.92 -6.92
CA ASP A 78 9.87 8.11 -8.14
C ASP A 78 11.31 7.60 -8.37
N GLU A 79 12.26 7.83 -7.47
CA GLU A 79 13.67 7.50 -7.70
C GLU A 79 14.12 6.21 -7.01
N ALA A 80 14.33 5.16 -7.81
CA ALA A 80 15.13 3.94 -7.57
C ALA A 80 14.78 3.03 -6.35
N GLU A 81 14.09 3.52 -5.32
CA GLU A 81 13.58 2.81 -4.14
C GLU A 81 12.38 1.90 -4.46
N SER A 82 11.83 2.08 -5.67
CA SER A 82 10.76 1.32 -6.30
C SER A 82 10.96 -0.20 -6.29
N LYS A 83 12.14 -0.77 -6.01
CA LYS A 83 12.31 -2.24 -5.88
C LYS A 83 11.69 -2.83 -4.61
N ALA A 84 11.86 -2.21 -3.45
CA ALA A 84 11.30 -2.71 -2.20
C ALA A 84 9.76 -2.56 -2.22
N LEU A 85 9.27 -1.41 -2.72
CA LEU A 85 7.85 -1.19 -2.93
C LEU A 85 7.25 -2.19 -3.94
N ARG A 86 7.93 -2.44 -5.09
CA ARG A 86 7.49 -3.46 -6.06
C ARG A 86 7.44 -4.86 -5.46
N ALA A 87 8.45 -5.25 -4.69
CA ALA A 87 8.46 -6.56 -4.01
C ALA A 87 7.30 -6.68 -3.02
N ASN A 88 6.98 -5.63 -2.27
CA ASN A 88 5.82 -5.61 -1.37
C ASN A 88 4.49 -5.75 -2.13
N VAL A 89 4.36 -5.05 -3.24
CA VAL A 89 3.16 -5.10 -4.09
C VAL A 89 2.99 -6.49 -4.70
N GLU A 90 4.05 -7.12 -5.19
CA GLU A 90 4.03 -8.50 -5.69
C GLU A 90 3.58 -9.51 -4.63
N VAL A 91 4.10 -9.40 -3.40
CA VAL A 91 3.72 -10.28 -2.30
C VAL A 91 2.25 -10.08 -1.91
N LEU A 92 1.79 -8.83 -1.80
CA LEU A 92 0.38 -8.53 -1.54
C LEU A 92 -0.54 -9.05 -2.66
N GLN A 93 -0.12 -8.93 -3.92
CA GLN A 93 -0.86 -9.47 -5.06
C GLN A 93 -0.95 -11.00 -5.02
N ALA A 94 0.12 -11.68 -4.62
CA ALA A 94 0.11 -13.14 -4.43
C ALA A 94 -0.87 -13.57 -3.33
N LEU A 95 -0.92 -12.84 -2.20
CA LEU A 95 -1.87 -13.09 -1.10
C LEU A 95 -3.33 -12.92 -1.57
N ILE A 96 -3.61 -11.85 -2.31
CA ILE A 96 -4.94 -11.54 -2.85
C ILE A 96 -5.35 -12.57 -3.91
N GLY A 97 -4.44 -12.96 -4.81
CA GLY A 97 -4.72 -13.98 -5.82
C GLY A 97 -5.14 -15.31 -5.20
N ARG A 98 -4.54 -15.68 -4.06
CA ARG A 98 -4.86 -16.91 -3.33
C ARG A 98 -6.17 -16.85 -2.56
N THR A 99 -6.50 -15.72 -1.93
CA THR A 99 -7.80 -15.54 -1.26
C THR A 99 -8.96 -15.45 -2.24
N VAL A 100 -8.72 -14.98 -3.47
CA VAL A 100 -9.72 -14.96 -4.55
C VAL A 100 -9.88 -16.33 -5.22
N SER A 101 -8.81 -17.13 -5.27
CA SER A 101 -8.82 -18.47 -5.87
C SER A 101 -9.35 -19.55 -4.93
N ALA A 102 -9.20 -19.37 -3.61
CA ALA A 102 -9.91 -20.17 -2.62
C ALA A 102 -11.39 -19.77 -2.63
N GLY A 103 -12.28 -20.68 -3.01
CA GLY A 103 -13.71 -20.41 -3.12
C GLY A 103 -14.34 -20.01 -1.77
N PRO A 104 -15.58 -19.48 -1.78
CA PRO A 104 -16.27 -19.12 -0.53
C PRO A 104 -16.42 -20.35 0.38
N GLY A 105 -15.78 -20.34 1.55
CA GLY A 105 -15.83 -21.41 2.55
C GLY A 105 -14.54 -22.22 2.71
N GLU A 106 -13.56 -22.08 1.82
CA GLU A 106 -12.20 -22.59 2.02
C GLU A 106 -11.32 -21.40 2.41
N GLY A 107 -11.06 -21.23 3.71
CA GLY A 107 -10.08 -20.23 4.15
C GLY A 107 -8.75 -20.49 3.47
N ALA A 108 -8.13 -19.45 2.89
CA ALA A 108 -6.85 -19.60 2.21
C ALA A 108 -5.78 -20.12 3.19
N THR A 109 -5.49 -21.42 3.15
CA THR A 109 -4.53 -22.06 4.05
C THR A 109 -3.11 -21.81 3.53
N PHE A 110 -2.35 -20.92 4.17
CA PHE A 110 -0.93 -20.69 3.83
C PHE A 110 -0.08 -21.90 4.20
N ASP A 111 0.67 -22.39 3.22
CA ASP A 111 1.69 -23.41 3.42
C ASP A 111 2.87 -22.77 4.20
N PRO A 112 3.54 -23.52 5.10
CA PRO A 112 4.71 -23.04 5.85
C PRO A 112 5.78 -22.30 5.03
N LYS A 113 6.04 -22.70 3.77
CA LYS A 113 6.97 -22.03 2.85
C LYS A 113 6.47 -20.65 2.45
N GLU A 114 5.17 -20.47 2.27
CA GLU A 114 4.56 -19.18 1.93
C GLU A 114 4.57 -18.24 3.14
N VAL A 115 4.29 -18.76 4.33
CA VAL A 115 4.44 -18.01 5.58
C VAL A 115 5.89 -17.57 5.78
N HIS A 116 6.85 -18.44 5.46
CA HIS A 116 8.27 -18.11 5.52
C HIS A 116 8.66 -17.03 4.50
N ALA A 117 8.24 -17.17 3.24
CA ALA A 117 8.49 -16.18 2.20
C ALA A 117 7.91 -14.80 2.57
N LEU A 118 6.69 -14.78 3.13
CA LEU A 118 6.04 -13.57 3.63
C LEU A 118 6.82 -12.95 4.79
N SER A 119 7.23 -13.77 5.76
CA SER A 119 8.02 -13.29 6.91
C SER A 119 9.37 -12.73 6.48
N ALA A 120 10.02 -13.37 5.51
CA ALA A 120 11.27 -12.88 4.93
C ALA A 120 11.08 -11.54 4.21
N ALA A 121 9.99 -11.38 3.45
CA ALA A 121 9.65 -10.12 2.78
C ALA A 121 9.37 -8.99 3.78
N VAL A 122 8.59 -9.23 4.84
CA VAL A 122 8.32 -8.25 5.91
C VAL A 122 9.60 -7.85 6.64
N ASN A 123 10.52 -8.78 6.89
CA ASN A 123 11.81 -8.49 7.51
C ASN A 123 12.72 -7.66 6.59
N GLN A 124 12.77 -7.99 5.29
CA GLN A 124 13.50 -7.20 4.30
C GLN A 124 12.93 -5.78 4.17
N LEU A 125 11.61 -5.64 4.23
CA LEU A 125 10.93 -4.36 4.23
C LEU A 125 11.29 -3.50 5.44
N SER A 126 11.23 -4.09 6.64
CA SER A 126 11.55 -3.40 7.89
C SER A 126 13.01 -2.95 7.93
N ALA A 127 13.93 -3.77 7.42
CA ALA A 127 15.33 -3.43 7.30
C ALA A 127 15.59 -2.33 6.25
N ALA A 128 14.85 -2.31 5.14
CA ALA A 128 14.95 -1.28 4.12
C ALA A 128 14.49 0.09 4.65
N ALA A 129 13.30 0.14 5.28
CA ALA A 129 12.76 1.38 5.87
C ALA A 129 13.66 1.99 6.95
N ALA A 130 14.28 1.14 7.79
CA ALA A 130 15.24 1.57 8.79
C ALA A 130 16.51 2.18 8.15
N ARG A 131 17.04 1.55 7.09
CA ARG A 131 18.23 2.06 6.37
C ARG A 131 17.98 3.38 5.69
N ASP A 132 16.78 3.57 5.14
CA ASP A 132 16.44 4.80 4.43
C ASP A 132 16.26 5.98 5.40
N THR A 133 15.60 5.74 6.55
CA THR A 133 15.51 6.71 7.65
C THR A 133 16.89 7.12 8.16
N ASP A 134 17.80 6.15 8.35
CA ASP A 134 19.18 6.41 8.76
C ASP A 134 19.96 7.21 7.72
N ARG A 135 19.78 6.89 6.43
CA ARG A 135 20.41 7.61 5.31
C ARG A 135 19.91 9.05 5.24
N MET A 136 18.60 9.28 5.33
CA MET A 136 17.99 10.61 5.35
C MET A 136 18.44 11.43 6.57
N LEU A 137 18.50 10.84 7.75
CA LEU A 137 19.00 11.52 8.95
C LEU A 137 20.47 11.90 8.82
N LYS A 138 21.31 11.03 8.25
CA LYS A 138 22.71 11.35 7.95
C LYS A 138 22.82 12.48 6.93
N LEU A 139 22.07 12.41 5.82
CA LEU A 139 22.06 13.45 4.79
C LEU A 139 21.62 14.81 5.35
N LYS A 140 20.56 14.85 6.17
CA LYS A 140 20.09 16.08 6.84
C LYS A 140 21.13 16.64 7.80
N ARG A 141 21.86 15.78 8.54
CA ARG A 141 22.95 16.21 9.44
C ARG A 141 24.15 16.75 8.65
N GLU A 142 24.54 16.08 7.57
CA GLU A 142 25.63 16.51 6.69
C GLU A 142 25.30 17.87 6.06
N LEU A 143 24.07 18.03 5.55
CA LEU A 143 23.59 19.27 4.97
C LEU A 143 23.50 20.39 6.02
N ALA A 144 22.97 20.12 7.20
CA ALA A 144 22.93 21.11 8.29
C ALA A 144 24.34 21.57 8.67
N LYS A 145 25.31 20.65 8.70
CA LYS A 145 26.71 20.99 8.95
C LYS A 145 27.31 21.85 7.82
N GLN A 146 27.06 21.50 6.57
CA GLN A 146 27.51 22.28 5.40
C GLN A 146 26.90 23.70 5.40
N VAL A 147 25.63 23.85 5.77
CA VAL A 147 24.96 25.14 5.91
C VAL A 147 25.65 26.00 6.99
N VAL A 148 25.88 25.43 8.18
CA VAL A 148 26.55 26.15 9.28
C VAL A 148 27.98 26.55 8.87
N ASP A 149 28.77 25.63 8.32
CA ASP A 149 30.14 25.90 7.89
C ASP A 149 30.21 26.98 6.80
N ALA A 150 29.26 27.02 5.88
CA ALA A 150 29.19 28.03 4.82
C ALA A 150 28.79 29.41 5.36
N VAL A 151 27.84 29.47 6.30
CA VAL A 151 27.43 30.71 6.97
C VAL A 151 28.56 31.28 7.82
N ASP A 152 29.22 30.46 8.65
CA ASP A 152 30.34 30.89 9.50
C ASP A 152 31.51 31.45 8.67
N LYS A 153 31.84 30.80 7.55
CA LYS A 153 32.85 31.30 6.59
C LYS A 153 32.42 32.62 5.95
N GLY A 154 31.15 32.77 5.63
CA GLY A 154 30.59 34.00 5.09
C GLY A 154 30.64 35.17 6.07
N GLU A 155 30.25 34.94 7.33
CA GLU A 155 30.33 35.93 8.40
C GLU A 155 31.79 36.36 8.67
N ALA A 156 32.72 35.40 8.71
CA ALA A 156 34.14 35.69 8.87
C ALA A 156 34.71 36.50 7.69
N ALA A 157 34.28 36.22 6.46
CA ALA A 157 34.69 36.99 5.29
C ALA A 157 34.18 38.44 5.37
N LEU A 158 32.93 38.64 5.81
CA LEU A 158 32.32 39.97 5.96
C LEU A 158 32.90 40.79 7.11
N ALA A 159 33.42 40.13 8.16
CA ALA A 159 34.18 40.79 9.22
C ALA A 159 35.53 41.35 8.72
N GLY A 160 36.04 40.84 7.60
CA GLY A 160 37.18 41.43 6.89
C GLY A 160 36.77 42.67 6.10
N ALA A 161 37.38 43.82 6.38
CA ALA A 161 37.01 45.15 5.87
C ALA A 161 37.07 45.37 4.33
N LYS A 162 37.21 44.31 3.52
CA LYS A 162 37.30 44.35 2.05
C LYS A 162 36.36 43.38 1.32
N ALA A 163 35.51 42.63 2.02
CA ALA A 163 34.62 41.68 1.36
C ALA A 163 33.35 42.35 0.82
N ASP A 164 32.98 42.04 -0.43
CA ASP A 164 31.70 42.44 -1.02
C ASP A 164 30.58 41.49 -0.53
N PRO A 165 29.56 42.01 0.18
CA PRO A 165 28.42 41.22 0.64
C PRO A 165 27.68 40.45 -0.45
N ALA A 166 27.61 40.98 -1.67
CA ALA A 166 26.95 40.30 -2.78
C ALA A 166 27.74 39.06 -3.23
N GLU A 167 29.07 39.15 -3.25
CA GLU A 167 29.95 38.05 -3.63
C GLU A 167 29.97 36.93 -2.58
N VAL A 168 29.92 37.28 -1.29
CA VAL A 168 29.83 36.31 -0.19
C VAL A 168 28.50 35.56 -0.24
N LEU A 169 27.38 36.26 -0.47
CA LEU A 169 26.07 35.63 -0.58
C LEU A 169 25.98 34.69 -1.79
N ARG A 170 26.63 35.03 -2.91
CA ARG A 170 26.74 34.16 -4.09
C ARG A 170 27.49 32.86 -3.74
N LYS A 171 28.64 32.95 -3.07
CA LYS A 171 29.40 31.75 -2.64
C LYS A 171 28.61 30.85 -1.70
N ILE A 172 27.88 31.42 -0.74
CA ILE A 172 27.01 30.64 0.15
C ILE A 172 25.91 29.92 -0.66
N ARG A 173 25.34 30.58 -1.67
CA ARG A 173 24.32 29.94 -2.54
C ARG A 173 24.89 28.82 -3.40
N GLU A 174 26.10 28.97 -3.90
CA GLU A 174 26.81 27.94 -4.67
C GLU A 174 27.18 26.75 -3.77
N ASP A 175 27.75 27.01 -2.58
CA ASP A 175 28.22 25.96 -1.66
C ASP A 175 27.08 25.18 -0.99
N VAL A 176 25.96 25.83 -0.68
CA VAL A 176 24.83 25.22 0.04
C VAL A 176 23.74 24.69 -0.89
N TYR A 177 23.42 25.43 -1.95
CA TYR A 177 22.30 25.11 -2.83
C TYR A 177 22.73 24.61 -4.21
N GLY A 178 24.02 24.65 -4.55
CA GLY A 178 24.51 24.25 -5.87
C GLY A 178 23.97 25.13 -7.02
N ILE A 179 23.51 26.34 -6.70
CA ILE A 179 22.94 27.27 -7.68
C ILE A 179 24.08 28.09 -8.27
N PHE A 180 24.51 27.72 -9.47
CA PHE A 180 25.46 28.48 -10.26
C PHE A 180 24.69 29.46 -11.15
N GLU A 181 24.86 30.77 -10.96
CA GLU A 181 24.36 31.75 -11.93
C GLU A 181 25.12 31.59 -13.25
N ARG A 182 24.38 31.57 -14.37
CA ARG A 182 24.96 31.54 -15.73
C ARG A 182 25.50 32.89 -16.14
#